data_AF-A0A061AE23-F1
#
_entry.id   AF-A0A061AE23-F1
#
_cell.length_a   1.000
_cell.length_b   1.000
_cell.length_c   1.000
_cell.angle_alpha   90.00
_cell.angle_beta   90.00
_cell.angle_gamma   90.00
#
_symmetry.space_group_name_H-M   'P 1'
#
loop_
_entity.id
_entity.type
_entity.pdbx_description
1 polymer ?
#
loop_
_entity_poly.entity_id
_entity_poly.type
_entity_poly.pdbx_seq_one_letter_code
_entity_poly.pdbx_strand_id
1 'polypeptide(L)'
;MPPRNRRPAARELNEAARLTEQLRAAGYTKRDIARIIDRDPSLVSQFYTRHKGAAFVPALQHVLQAVQTAGITDIDELAALAAPRITRRTTAVGTRARVRTKAVLITPTGTGTGRVAAAAIASGSTRLRPLIAEAARRDLRLAFTVRMPKTGYVHPSGSRTDSPGIRRAVIQRADHTEERSYGAATTGGFDAADFARRVDAAAGDVTAAVHQWLVETGRIHEGAHISHLEIRTWRPR
;
A
#
# COMPACT_ATOMS: atom_id res chain seq x y z
N MET A 1 7.91 49.01 -14.41
CA MET A 1 6.90 48.45 -13.48
C MET A 1 7.47 47.20 -12.82
N PRO A 2 7.52 47.09 -11.48
CA PRO A 2 7.89 45.84 -10.84
C PRO A 2 6.71 44.85 -10.89
N PRO A 3 6.96 43.53 -10.94
CA PRO A 3 5.90 42.55 -11.06
C PRO A 3 5.08 42.49 -9.77
N ARG A 4 3.76 42.59 -9.95
CA ARG A 4 2.75 42.57 -8.90
C ARG A 4 2.76 41.18 -8.24
N ASN A 5 3.27 41.13 -7.01
CA ASN A 5 3.35 39.92 -6.20
C ASN A 5 1.92 39.40 -5.96
N ARG A 6 1.48 38.40 -6.73
CA ARG A 6 0.19 37.73 -6.53
C ARG A 6 0.28 36.95 -5.22
N ARG A 7 -0.26 37.53 -4.14
CA ARG A 7 -0.58 36.78 -2.92
C ARG A 7 -1.35 35.52 -3.34
N PRO A 8 -0.93 34.31 -2.94
CA PRO A 8 -1.75 33.12 -3.18
C PRO A 8 -3.08 33.34 -2.47
N ALA A 9 -4.18 33.18 -3.22
CA ALA A 9 -5.52 33.23 -2.68
C ALA A 9 -5.59 32.32 -1.44
N ALA A 10 -6.15 32.83 -0.34
CA ALA A 10 -6.38 32.05 0.86
C ALA A 10 -7.10 30.77 0.43
N ARG A 11 -6.42 29.62 0.54
CA ARG A 11 -7.00 28.33 0.20
C ARG A 11 -8.24 28.16 1.06
N GLU A 12 -9.43 28.20 0.45
CA GLU A 12 -10.66 27.93 1.15
C GLU A 12 -10.56 26.55 1.79
N LEU A 13 -10.57 26.53 3.12
CA LEU A 13 -10.57 25.30 3.88
C LEU A 13 -11.86 24.54 3.55
N ASN A 14 -11.71 23.25 3.24
CA ASN A 14 -12.88 22.41 3.12
C ASN A 14 -13.60 22.29 4.48
N GLU A 15 -14.84 21.84 4.45
CA GLU A 15 -15.69 21.82 5.64
C GLU A 15 -15.10 20.99 6.78
N ALA A 16 -14.53 19.81 6.47
CA ALA A 16 -13.87 18.97 7.45
C ALA A 16 -12.68 19.70 8.12
N ALA A 17 -11.87 20.45 7.36
CA ALA A 17 -10.77 21.23 7.90
C ALA A 17 -11.27 22.40 8.76
N ARG A 18 -12.37 23.08 8.36
CA ARG A 18 -12.98 24.15 9.17
C ARG A 18 -13.50 23.64 10.51
N LEU A 19 -14.19 22.49 10.52
CA LEU A 19 -14.68 21.86 11.75
C LEU A 19 -13.52 21.38 12.63
N THR A 20 -12.47 20.85 12.01
CA THR A 20 -11.25 20.46 12.72
C THR A 20 -10.58 21.67 13.38
N GLU A 21 -10.50 22.83 12.72
CA GLU A 21 -9.96 24.04 13.35
C GLU A 21 -10.80 24.53 14.54
N GLN A 22 -12.12 24.42 14.47
CA GLN A 22 -12.99 24.77 15.61
C GLN A 22 -12.77 23.84 16.80
N LEU A 23 -12.64 22.53 16.57
CA LEU A 23 -12.25 21.58 17.62
C LEU A 23 -10.84 21.86 18.16
N ARG A 24 -9.90 22.26 17.30
CA ARG A 24 -8.56 22.66 17.76
C ARG A 24 -8.60 23.93 18.61
N ALA A 25 -9.44 24.90 18.26
CA ALA A 25 -9.66 26.10 19.08
C ALA A 25 -10.28 25.76 20.45
N ALA A 26 -11.07 24.69 20.53
CA ALA A 26 -11.59 24.13 21.77
C ALA A 26 -10.56 23.26 22.56
N GLY A 27 -9.30 23.19 22.10
CA GLY A 27 -8.21 22.53 22.82
C GLY A 27 -7.87 21.11 22.36
N TYR A 28 -8.60 20.54 21.39
CA TYR A 28 -8.33 19.18 20.91
C TYR A 28 -7.13 19.14 19.96
N THR A 29 -6.25 18.15 20.14
CA THR A 29 -5.14 17.96 19.20
C THR A 29 -5.60 17.23 17.93
N LYS A 30 -4.82 17.29 16.85
CA LYS A 30 -5.07 16.47 15.65
C LYS A 30 -5.12 14.97 15.97
N ARG A 31 -4.41 14.53 17.01
CA ARG A 31 -4.39 13.13 17.45
C ARG A 31 -5.71 12.74 18.12
N ASP A 32 -6.25 13.63 18.95
CA ASP A 32 -7.53 13.40 19.64
C ASP A 32 -8.67 13.40 18.64
N ILE A 33 -8.70 14.37 17.72
CA ILE A 33 -9.69 14.42 16.64
C ILE A 33 -9.62 13.16 15.77
N ALA A 34 -8.41 12.66 15.48
CA ALA A 34 -8.23 11.41 14.75
C ALA A 34 -8.78 10.20 15.54
N ARG A 35 -8.56 10.14 16.86
CA ARG A 35 -9.12 9.11 17.74
C ARG A 35 -10.65 9.14 17.76
N ILE A 36 -11.25 10.33 17.90
CA ILE A 36 -12.72 10.53 17.87
C ILE A 36 -13.33 9.95 16.59
N ILE A 37 -12.68 10.13 15.43
CA ILE A 37 -13.18 9.63 14.15
C ILE A 37 -12.67 8.22 13.77
N ASP A 38 -12.03 7.49 14.69
CA ASP A 38 -11.46 6.16 14.46
C ASP A 38 -10.41 6.13 13.31
N ARG A 39 -9.56 7.15 13.18
CA ARG A 39 -8.57 7.24 12.08
C ARG A 39 -7.19 7.65 12.55
N ASP A 40 -6.23 7.56 11.63
CA ASP A 40 -4.86 8.01 11.84
C ASP A 40 -4.74 9.54 11.69
N PRO A 41 -3.89 10.22 12.50
CA PRO A 41 -3.68 11.67 12.41
C PRO A 41 -3.23 12.18 11.03
N SER A 42 -2.61 11.32 10.21
CA SER A 42 -2.28 11.62 8.82
C SER A 42 -3.53 11.95 8.00
N LEU A 43 -4.66 11.28 8.26
CA LEU A 43 -5.91 11.57 7.55
C LEU A 43 -6.43 12.97 7.87
N VAL A 44 -6.37 13.38 9.14
CA VAL A 44 -6.76 14.73 9.57
C VAL A 44 -5.89 15.79 8.90
N SER A 45 -4.58 15.52 8.76
CA SER A 45 -3.67 16.40 8.00
C SER A 45 -4.02 16.48 6.50
N GLN A 46 -4.63 15.44 5.94
CA GLN A 46 -5.10 15.42 4.56
C GLN A 46 -6.39 16.24 4.33
N PHE A 47 -7.10 16.64 5.39
CA PHE A 47 -8.25 17.56 5.24
C PHE A 47 -7.78 18.90 4.67
N TYR A 48 -6.68 19.42 5.22
CA TYR A 48 -6.07 20.69 4.81
C TYR A 48 -5.33 20.61 3.48
N THR A 49 -4.62 19.51 3.23
CA THR A 49 -3.65 19.43 2.12
C THR A 49 -4.21 18.78 0.87
N ARG A 50 -5.20 17.89 1.01
CA ARG A 50 -5.74 17.06 -0.07
C ARG A 50 -7.26 17.20 -0.22
N HIS A 51 -7.86 18.16 0.48
CA HIS A 51 -9.31 18.37 0.53
C HIS A 51 -10.12 17.10 0.82
N LYS A 52 -9.55 16.16 1.59
CA LYS A 52 -10.27 14.96 2.06
C LYS A 52 -11.18 15.27 3.24
N GLY A 53 -11.98 14.31 3.66
CA GLY A 53 -12.71 14.40 4.93
C GLY A 53 -14.22 14.59 4.82
N ALA A 54 -14.77 14.74 3.60
CA ALA A 54 -16.21 14.92 3.40
C ALA A 54 -17.07 13.86 4.11
N ALA A 55 -16.66 12.60 4.08
CA ALA A 55 -17.36 11.50 4.75
C ALA A 55 -17.38 11.59 6.29
N PHE A 56 -16.55 12.45 6.89
CA PHE A 56 -16.46 12.64 8.34
C PHE A 56 -17.13 13.94 8.80
N VAL A 57 -17.60 14.79 7.89
CA VAL A 57 -18.26 16.06 8.22
C VAL A 57 -19.44 15.86 9.17
N PRO A 58 -20.39 14.91 8.95
CA PRO A 58 -21.51 14.70 9.87
C PRO A 58 -21.05 14.32 11.28
N ALA A 59 -20.00 13.50 11.39
CA ALA A 59 -19.44 13.10 12.67
C ALA A 59 -18.76 14.29 13.37
N LEU A 60 -17.94 15.07 12.65
CA LEU A 60 -17.25 16.25 13.20
C LEU A 60 -18.22 17.35 13.63
N GLN A 61 -19.30 17.58 12.89
CA GLN A 61 -20.36 18.53 13.27
C GLN A 61 -21.01 18.12 14.58
N HIS A 62 -21.37 16.84 14.72
CA HIS A 62 -22.03 16.34 15.93
C HIS A 62 -21.11 16.36 17.15
N VAL A 63 -19.82 16.03 16.97
CA VAL A 63 -18.79 16.15 18.01
C VAL A 63 -18.65 17.60 18.45
N LEU A 64 -18.55 18.53 17.49
CA LEU A 64 -18.43 19.96 17.80
C LEU A 64 -19.66 20.47 18.57
N GLN A 65 -20.86 20.06 18.18
CA GLN A 65 -22.09 20.39 18.90
C GLN A 65 -22.10 19.81 20.32
N ALA A 66 -21.66 18.56 20.49
CA ALA A 66 -21.56 17.93 21.81
C ALA A 66 -20.58 18.67 22.74
N VAL A 67 -19.43 19.10 22.20
CA VAL A 67 -18.45 19.91 22.92
C VAL A 67 -19.03 21.27 23.29
N GLN A 68 -19.68 21.96 22.36
CA GLN A 68 -20.16 23.34 22.55
C GLN A 68 -21.43 23.45 23.41
N THR A 69 -22.35 22.49 23.29
CA THR A 69 -23.68 22.58 23.92
C THR A 69 -23.81 21.67 25.13
N ALA A 70 -23.28 20.45 25.06
CA ALA A 70 -23.38 19.47 26.15
C ALA A 70 -22.14 19.47 27.07
N GLY A 71 -21.08 20.22 26.72
CA GLY A 71 -19.87 20.32 27.52
C GLY A 71 -19.07 19.01 27.61
N ILE A 72 -19.30 18.08 26.69
CA ILE A 72 -18.62 16.78 26.68
C ILE A 72 -17.16 17.00 26.30
N THR A 73 -16.26 16.53 27.16
CA THR A 73 -14.80 16.69 26.99
C THR A 73 -14.06 15.36 26.89
N ASP A 74 -14.69 14.26 27.30
CA ASP A 74 -14.09 12.94 27.22
C ASP A 74 -13.97 12.44 25.77
N ILE A 75 -12.79 11.96 25.38
CA ILE A 75 -12.51 11.59 24.00
C ILE A 75 -13.24 10.31 23.60
N ASP A 76 -13.37 9.35 24.52
CA ASP A 76 -14.02 8.06 24.23
C ASP A 76 -15.54 8.24 24.11
N GLU A 77 -16.13 9.13 24.91
CA GLU A 77 -17.52 9.55 24.79
C GLU A 77 -17.78 10.27 23.46
N LEU A 78 -16.91 11.22 23.07
CA LEU A 78 -17.00 11.88 21.77
C LEU A 78 -16.83 10.89 20.61
N ALA A 79 -15.96 9.88 20.75
CA ALA A 79 -15.79 8.82 19.76
C ALA A 79 -17.06 7.97 19.61
N ALA A 80 -17.71 7.62 20.73
CA ALA A 80 -18.97 6.89 20.73
C ALA A 80 -20.08 7.69 20.03
N LEU A 81 -20.14 9.00 20.23
CA LEU A 81 -21.09 9.89 19.54
C LEU A 81 -20.83 10.04 18.04
N ALA A 82 -19.55 10.03 17.66
CA ALA A 82 -19.11 10.13 16.27
C ALA A 82 -19.38 8.85 15.48
N ALA A 83 -19.18 7.67 16.09
CA ALA A 83 -19.16 6.37 15.40
C ALA A 83 -20.39 6.09 14.50
N PRO A 84 -21.64 6.34 14.93
CA PRO A 84 -22.82 6.09 14.08
C PRO A 84 -22.86 6.94 12.80
N ARG A 85 -22.11 8.05 12.75
CA ARG A 85 -22.11 9.03 11.66
C ARG A 85 -20.92 8.87 10.71
N ILE A 86 -20.06 7.89 10.94
CA ILE A 86 -18.89 7.62 10.11
C ILE A 86 -19.23 6.53 9.10
N THR A 87 -19.58 6.95 7.89
CA THR A 87 -19.87 6.01 6.80
C THR A 87 -18.56 5.47 6.22
N ARG A 88 -18.33 4.17 6.36
CA ARG A 88 -17.23 3.50 5.64
C ARG A 88 -17.54 3.47 4.15
N ARG A 89 -16.53 3.76 3.33
CA ARG A 89 -16.64 3.62 1.88
C ARG A 89 -16.98 2.17 1.52
N THR A 90 -18.00 1.99 0.68
CA THR A 90 -18.39 0.72 0.08
C THR A 90 -17.87 0.63 -1.36
N THR A 91 -17.78 -0.59 -1.88
CA THR A 91 -17.59 -0.85 -3.31
C THR A 91 -18.89 -0.57 -4.06
N ALA A 92 -18.85 -0.57 -5.40
CA ALA A 92 -20.06 -0.42 -6.22
C ALA A 92 -21.14 -1.48 -5.92
N VAL A 93 -20.75 -2.62 -5.33
CA VAL A 93 -21.65 -3.73 -4.96
C VAL A 93 -22.00 -3.70 -3.45
N GLY A 94 -21.79 -2.56 -2.77
CA GLY A 94 -22.18 -2.37 -1.37
C GLY A 94 -21.26 -3.05 -0.34
N THR A 95 -20.28 -3.86 -0.75
CA THR A 95 -19.33 -4.49 0.17
C THR A 95 -18.34 -3.46 0.73
N ARG A 96 -17.80 -3.69 1.93
CA ARG A 96 -16.81 -2.78 2.54
C ARG A 96 -15.60 -2.64 1.63
N ALA A 97 -15.27 -1.41 1.22
CA ALA A 97 -14.10 -1.16 0.39
C ALA A 97 -12.84 -1.49 1.18
N ARG A 98 -11.99 -2.36 0.63
CA ARG A 98 -10.73 -2.74 1.27
C ARG A 98 -9.80 -1.54 1.35
N VAL A 99 -9.30 -1.24 2.54
CA VAL A 99 -8.25 -0.22 2.73
C VAL A 99 -7.02 -0.66 1.94
N ARG A 100 -6.52 0.21 1.06
CA ARG A 100 -5.26 -0.01 0.32
C ARG A 100 -4.15 -0.04 1.36
N THR A 101 -3.75 -1.24 1.80
CA THR A 101 -2.82 -1.41 2.90
C THR A 101 -1.40 -1.02 2.49
N LYS A 102 -0.55 -0.76 3.49
CA LYS A 102 0.89 -0.50 3.36
C LYS A 102 1.49 -1.53 2.40
N ALA A 103 2.43 -1.07 1.58
CA ALA A 103 3.13 -1.86 0.56
C ALA A 103 3.80 -3.13 1.08
N VAL A 104 3.88 -3.35 2.40
CA VAL A 104 4.37 -4.58 3.02
C VAL A 104 3.45 -4.89 4.20
N LEU A 105 2.94 -6.11 4.24
CA LEU A 105 2.09 -6.66 5.28
C LEU A 105 2.74 -7.96 5.73
N ILE A 106 3.19 -8.02 6.98
CA ILE A 106 3.72 -9.21 7.62
C ILE A 106 2.72 -9.58 8.72
N THR A 107 2.08 -10.75 8.61
CA THR A 107 1.13 -11.20 9.62
C THR A 107 1.87 -11.97 10.74
N PRO A 108 1.37 -11.94 11.98
CA PRO A 108 1.92 -12.74 13.08
C PRO A 108 1.99 -14.24 12.76
N THR A 109 1.05 -14.74 11.95
CA THR A 109 0.95 -16.15 11.54
C THR A 109 1.98 -16.57 10.49
N GLY A 110 2.90 -15.68 10.10
CA GLY A 110 3.99 -16.00 9.19
C GLY A 110 3.55 -16.05 7.72
N THR A 111 2.46 -15.41 7.35
CA THR A 111 2.18 -15.07 5.95
C THR A 111 2.48 -13.60 5.71
N GLY A 112 3.07 -13.28 4.57
CA GLY A 112 3.42 -11.90 4.26
C GLY A 112 3.26 -11.58 2.79
N THR A 113 2.91 -10.34 2.48
CA THR A 113 2.88 -9.84 1.11
C THR A 113 3.48 -8.45 1.05
N GLY A 114 4.25 -8.18 0.00
CA GLY A 114 4.81 -6.86 -0.24
C GLY A 114 4.75 -6.52 -1.73
N ARG A 115 4.44 -5.27 -2.06
CA ARG A 115 4.23 -4.80 -3.43
C ARG A 115 4.88 -3.45 -3.69
N VAL A 116 5.55 -3.33 -4.81
CA VAL A 116 6.23 -2.13 -5.27
C VAL A 116 5.91 -1.83 -6.73
N ALA A 117 5.88 -0.54 -7.05
CA ALA A 117 5.63 -0.02 -8.39
C ALA A 117 6.82 0.86 -8.81
N ALA A 118 6.84 1.30 -10.06
CA ALA A 118 7.93 2.00 -10.74
C ALA A 118 8.82 2.90 -9.85
N ALA A 119 8.24 3.81 -9.04
CA ALA A 119 9.01 4.72 -8.19
C ALA A 119 9.92 4.02 -7.15
N ALA A 120 9.50 2.87 -6.64
CA ALA A 120 10.29 2.07 -5.72
C ALA A 120 11.20 1.06 -6.42
N ILE A 121 10.90 0.71 -7.68
CA ILE A 121 11.78 -0.15 -8.49
C ILE A 121 13.12 0.54 -8.74
N ALA A 122 13.10 1.83 -9.09
CA ALA A 122 14.31 2.62 -9.33
C ALA A 122 15.23 2.76 -8.10
N SER A 123 14.69 2.54 -6.89
CA SER A 123 15.46 2.54 -5.63
C SER A 123 15.71 1.11 -5.10
N GLY A 124 15.65 0.11 -5.99
CA GLY A 124 15.96 -1.28 -5.69
C GLY A 124 14.93 -2.00 -4.81
N SER A 125 13.76 -1.40 -4.60
CA SER A 125 12.67 -2.00 -3.83
C SER A 125 13.05 -2.42 -2.40
N THR A 126 14.06 -1.76 -1.81
CA THR A 126 14.67 -2.09 -0.51
C THR A 126 13.68 -2.27 0.63
N ARG A 127 12.54 -1.59 0.56
CA ARG A 127 11.43 -1.75 1.52
C ARG A 127 10.83 -3.16 1.59
N LEU A 128 11.07 -4.01 0.59
CA LEU A 128 10.68 -5.43 0.60
C LEU A 128 11.69 -6.31 1.35
N ARG A 129 12.92 -5.85 1.59
CA ARG A 129 13.97 -6.62 2.25
C ARG A 129 13.56 -7.14 3.63
N PRO A 130 12.90 -6.35 4.52
CA PRO A 130 12.46 -6.87 5.81
C PRO A 130 11.46 -8.02 5.71
N LEU A 131 10.60 -8.03 4.68
CA LEU A 131 9.66 -9.13 4.43
C LEU A 131 10.40 -10.41 4.07
N ILE A 132 11.40 -10.32 3.19
CA ILE A 132 12.20 -11.48 2.75
C ILE A 132 13.08 -11.98 3.90
N ALA A 133 13.73 -11.08 4.63
CA ALA A 133 14.57 -11.43 5.78
C ALA A 133 13.76 -12.13 6.89
N GLU A 134 12.56 -11.62 7.22
CA GLU A 134 11.69 -12.26 8.20
C GLU A 134 11.16 -13.62 7.71
N ALA A 135 10.91 -13.74 6.40
CA ALA A 135 10.52 -15.01 5.81
C ALA A 135 11.65 -16.05 5.86
N ALA A 136 12.89 -15.65 5.59
CA ALA A 136 14.06 -16.50 5.75
C ALA A 136 14.26 -16.94 7.21
N ARG A 137 14.15 -16.01 8.16
CA ARG A 137 14.28 -16.31 9.60
C ARG A 137 13.23 -17.31 10.10
N ARG A 138 12.07 -17.36 9.45
CA ARG A 138 10.94 -18.24 9.80
C ARG A 138 10.82 -19.47 8.92
N ASP A 139 11.82 -19.76 8.08
CA ASP A 139 11.83 -20.90 7.16
C ASP A 139 10.56 -20.97 6.27
N LEU A 140 10.19 -19.82 5.70
CA LEU A 140 9.01 -19.71 4.86
C LEU A 140 9.31 -19.98 3.39
N ARG A 141 8.26 -20.27 2.63
CA ARG A 141 8.29 -20.25 1.16
C ARG A 141 8.00 -18.85 0.64
N LEU A 142 8.53 -18.55 -0.54
CA LEU A 142 8.39 -17.29 -1.26
C LEU A 142 7.89 -17.51 -2.69
N ALA A 143 7.08 -16.59 -3.19
CA ALA A 143 6.74 -16.42 -4.60
C ALA A 143 6.83 -14.95 -4.94
N PHE A 144 6.99 -14.65 -6.22
CA PHE A 144 6.95 -13.28 -6.68
C PHE A 144 6.20 -13.11 -8.00
N THR A 145 5.75 -11.91 -8.25
CA THR A 145 5.08 -11.51 -9.48
C THR A 145 5.75 -10.25 -9.99
N VAL A 146 6.15 -10.25 -11.26
CA VAL A 146 6.77 -9.10 -11.92
C VAL A 146 5.87 -8.58 -13.02
N ARG A 147 5.97 -7.29 -13.33
CA ARG A 147 5.39 -6.68 -14.54
C ARG A 147 6.49 -6.03 -15.35
N MET A 148 6.44 -6.18 -16.66
CA MET A 148 7.35 -5.51 -17.60
C MET A 148 6.72 -5.47 -19.00
N PRO A 149 7.30 -4.73 -19.97
CA PRO A 149 6.90 -4.82 -21.37
C PRO A 149 6.94 -6.28 -21.85
N LYS A 150 5.98 -6.68 -22.70
CA LYS A 150 5.91 -8.04 -23.24
C LYS A 150 7.20 -8.49 -23.92
N THR A 151 7.88 -7.55 -24.58
CA THR A 151 9.17 -7.74 -25.27
C THR A 151 10.33 -8.07 -24.33
N GLY A 152 10.17 -7.90 -23.02
CA GLY A 152 11.18 -8.28 -22.03
C GLY A 152 11.21 -9.78 -21.74
N TYR A 153 10.11 -10.51 -22.01
CA TYR A 153 10.03 -11.95 -21.74
C TYR A 153 10.55 -12.78 -22.92
N VAL A 154 11.33 -13.82 -22.61
CA VAL A 154 11.86 -14.77 -23.61
C VAL A 154 10.77 -15.73 -24.07
N HIS A 155 9.94 -16.20 -23.14
CA HIS A 155 8.91 -17.18 -23.41
C HIS A 155 7.57 -16.53 -23.79
N PRO A 156 6.74 -17.18 -24.62
CA PRO A 156 5.40 -16.69 -24.92
C PRO A 156 4.51 -16.65 -23.67
N SER A 157 3.52 -15.76 -23.67
CA SER A 157 2.55 -15.59 -22.59
C SER A 157 1.89 -16.93 -22.23
N GLY A 158 1.95 -17.30 -20.95
CA GLY A 158 1.34 -18.52 -20.44
C GLY A 158 2.14 -19.81 -20.67
N SER A 159 3.38 -19.71 -21.16
CA SER A 159 4.28 -20.86 -21.30
C SER A 159 4.47 -21.60 -19.98
N ARG A 160 4.30 -22.92 -20.00
CA ARG A 160 4.58 -23.80 -18.84
C ARG A 160 6.07 -23.87 -18.49
N THR A 161 6.93 -23.56 -19.46
CA THR A 161 8.39 -23.50 -19.26
C THR A 161 8.79 -22.25 -18.47
N ASP A 162 8.06 -21.14 -18.68
CA ASP A 162 8.31 -19.87 -17.99
C ASP A 162 7.92 -19.94 -16.50
N SER A 163 6.70 -20.38 -16.24
CA SER A 163 6.10 -20.42 -14.90
C SER A 163 5.54 -21.81 -14.59
N PRO A 164 6.42 -22.81 -14.32
CA PRO A 164 5.99 -24.19 -14.10
C PRO A 164 4.95 -24.32 -12.98
N GLY A 165 3.91 -25.12 -13.26
CA GLY A 165 2.86 -25.44 -12.28
C GLY A 165 1.74 -24.40 -12.15
N ILE A 166 1.89 -23.18 -12.67
CA ILE A 166 0.91 -22.10 -12.41
C ILE A 166 -0.07 -21.94 -13.59
N ARG A 167 -1.30 -22.41 -13.42
CA ARG A 167 -2.32 -22.47 -14.50
C ARG A 167 -2.81 -21.10 -15.00
N ARG A 168 -2.70 -20.04 -14.18
CA ARG A 168 -3.09 -18.64 -14.51
C ARG A 168 -2.02 -17.67 -14.04
N ALA A 169 -0.79 -17.85 -14.54
CA ALA A 169 0.37 -17.08 -14.11
C ALA A 169 0.48 -15.70 -14.76
N VAL A 170 -0.30 -15.45 -15.82
CA VAL A 170 -0.08 -14.33 -16.74
C VAL A 170 -1.29 -13.41 -16.81
N ILE A 171 -1.07 -12.12 -16.61
CA ILE A 171 -2.07 -11.07 -16.84
C ILE A 171 -1.52 -10.10 -17.87
N GLN A 172 -2.13 -10.10 -19.06
CA GLN A 172 -1.84 -9.13 -20.10
C GLN A 172 -2.58 -7.83 -19.81
N ARG A 173 -1.90 -6.69 -19.96
CA ARG A 173 -2.45 -5.36 -19.73
C ARG A 173 -2.61 -4.62 -21.05
N ALA A 174 -3.50 -3.63 -21.07
CA ALA A 174 -3.76 -2.82 -22.25
C ALA A 174 -2.56 -1.94 -22.67
N ASP A 175 -1.67 -1.63 -21.74
CA ASP A 175 -0.46 -0.84 -21.98
C ASP A 175 0.75 -1.67 -22.47
N HIS A 176 0.49 -2.78 -23.16
CA HIS A 176 1.50 -3.70 -23.71
C HIS A 176 2.49 -4.29 -22.69
N THR A 177 2.18 -4.18 -21.40
CA THR A 177 2.91 -4.88 -20.34
C THR A 177 2.21 -6.17 -19.97
N GLU A 178 2.96 -7.04 -19.32
CA GLU A 178 2.47 -8.33 -18.86
C GLU A 178 3.00 -8.62 -17.46
N GLU A 179 2.10 -9.08 -16.59
CA GLU A 179 2.43 -9.58 -15.26
C GLU A 179 2.62 -11.09 -15.31
N ARG A 180 3.74 -11.59 -14.78
CA ARG A 180 4.02 -13.02 -14.64
C ARG A 180 4.33 -13.39 -13.20
N SER A 181 3.77 -14.50 -12.75
CA SER A 181 3.94 -15.02 -11.40
C SER A 181 4.83 -16.25 -11.37
N TYR A 182 5.82 -16.24 -10.49
CA TYR A 182 6.77 -17.32 -10.27
C TYR A 182 6.60 -17.85 -8.84
N GLY A 183 6.27 -19.14 -8.73
CA GLY A 183 5.86 -19.80 -7.49
C GLY A 183 4.41 -19.51 -7.06
N ALA A 184 3.81 -20.48 -6.37
CA ALA A 184 2.53 -20.35 -5.69
C ALA A 184 2.41 -21.36 -4.54
N ALA A 185 1.57 -21.05 -3.55
CA ALA A 185 1.35 -21.94 -2.41
C ALA A 185 0.86 -23.34 -2.81
N THR A 186 0.15 -23.46 -3.94
CA THR A 186 -0.40 -24.73 -4.44
C THR A 186 0.57 -25.54 -5.29
N THR A 187 1.61 -24.92 -5.86
CA THR A 187 2.45 -25.54 -6.90
C THR A 187 3.94 -25.48 -6.55
N GLY A 188 4.26 -25.05 -5.33
CA GLY A 188 5.62 -24.83 -4.87
C GLY A 188 6.04 -23.37 -4.97
N GLY A 189 6.89 -22.95 -4.03
CA GLY A 189 7.54 -21.66 -4.00
C GLY A 189 9.04 -21.82 -3.79
N PHE A 190 9.75 -20.72 -3.89
CA PHE A 190 11.16 -20.64 -3.56
C PHE A 190 11.38 -20.74 -2.05
N ASP A 191 12.54 -21.23 -1.65
CA ASP A 191 13.01 -21.06 -0.29
C ASP A 191 13.29 -19.56 -0.03
N ALA A 192 12.72 -18.99 1.04
CA ALA A 192 12.95 -17.60 1.39
C ALA A 192 14.40 -17.34 1.81
N ALA A 193 15.09 -18.31 2.42
CA ALA A 193 16.50 -18.20 2.78
C ALA A 193 17.40 -18.09 1.54
N ASP A 194 17.11 -18.86 0.50
CA ASP A 194 17.83 -18.77 -0.78
C ASP A 194 17.67 -17.39 -1.41
N PHE A 195 16.44 -16.88 -1.45
CA PHE A 195 16.16 -15.56 -1.99
C PHE A 195 16.74 -14.43 -1.12
N ALA A 196 16.78 -14.59 0.21
CA ALA A 196 17.44 -13.63 1.09
C ALA A 196 18.94 -13.51 0.77
N ARG A 197 19.65 -14.64 0.57
CA ARG A 197 21.06 -14.62 0.16
C ARG A 197 21.28 -13.91 -1.16
N ARG A 198 20.38 -14.10 -2.14
CA ARG A 198 20.42 -13.38 -3.42
C ARG A 198 20.22 -11.87 -3.24
N VAL A 199 19.29 -11.47 -2.39
CA VAL A 199 19.05 -10.05 -2.06
C VAL A 199 20.27 -9.44 -1.38
N ASP A 200 20.91 -10.15 -0.44
CA ASP A 200 22.11 -9.65 0.22
C ASP A 200 23.31 -9.57 -0.74
N ALA A 201 23.46 -10.53 -1.66
CA ALA A 201 24.46 -10.48 -2.74
C ALA A 201 24.22 -9.28 -3.69
N ALA A 202 22.98 -8.86 -3.86
CA ALA A 202 22.59 -7.65 -4.59
C ALA A 202 22.62 -6.37 -3.72
N ALA A 203 23.39 -6.35 -2.63
CA ALA A 203 23.50 -5.24 -1.69
C ALA A 203 22.15 -4.76 -1.11
N GLY A 204 21.17 -5.65 -1.00
CA GLY A 204 19.82 -5.36 -0.50
C GLY A 204 18.84 -4.90 -1.58
N ASP A 205 19.24 -4.84 -2.85
CA ASP A 205 18.36 -4.53 -3.98
C ASP A 205 17.52 -5.77 -4.36
N VAL A 206 16.24 -5.71 -4.02
CA VAL A 206 15.28 -6.79 -4.28
C VAL A 206 14.90 -6.84 -5.75
N THR A 207 14.86 -5.71 -6.45
CA THR A 207 14.61 -5.68 -7.90
C THR A 207 15.75 -6.39 -8.62
N ALA A 208 17.00 -6.05 -8.31
CA ALA A 208 18.19 -6.61 -8.94
C ALA A 208 18.28 -8.12 -8.69
N ALA A 209 18.04 -8.58 -7.45
CA ALA A 209 18.05 -10.01 -7.14
C ALA A 209 17.00 -10.80 -7.94
N VAL A 210 15.79 -10.26 -8.10
CA VAL A 210 14.73 -10.89 -8.91
C VAL A 210 15.07 -10.83 -10.40
N HIS A 211 15.56 -9.69 -10.89
CA HIS A 211 15.99 -9.53 -12.28
C HIS A 211 17.09 -10.52 -12.65
N GLN A 212 18.14 -10.61 -11.83
CA GLN A 212 19.24 -11.53 -12.01
C GLN A 212 18.75 -12.98 -12.05
N TRP A 213 17.88 -13.39 -11.12
CA TRP A 213 17.30 -14.74 -11.17
C TRP A 213 16.52 -14.99 -12.47
N LEU A 214 15.73 -14.02 -12.94
CA LEU A 214 14.96 -14.16 -14.19
C LEU A 214 15.86 -14.26 -15.43
N VAL A 215 16.99 -13.54 -15.45
CA VAL A 215 17.99 -13.61 -16.52
C VAL A 215 18.74 -14.95 -16.47
N GLU A 216 19.28 -15.33 -15.31
CA GLU A 216 20.01 -16.60 -15.09
C GLU A 216 19.19 -17.81 -15.49
N THR A 217 17.87 -17.72 -15.29
CA THR A 217 16.95 -18.80 -15.61
C THR A 217 16.36 -18.66 -17.03
N GLY A 218 16.72 -17.64 -17.81
CA GLY A 218 16.28 -17.48 -19.20
C GLY A 218 14.79 -17.13 -19.35
N ARG A 219 14.18 -16.51 -18.33
CA ARG A 219 12.77 -16.07 -18.36
C ARG A 219 12.62 -14.70 -19.02
N ILE A 220 13.63 -13.84 -18.87
CA ILE A 220 13.67 -12.48 -19.44
C ILE A 220 15.00 -12.21 -20.13
N HIS A 221 14.99 -11.22 -21.03
CA HIS A 221 16.21 -10.66 -21.61
C HIS A 221 16.95 -9.78 -20.60
N GLU A 222 18.26 -9.66 -20.72
CA GLU A 222 19.10 -8.87 -19.79
C GLU A 222 18.71 -7.38 -19.72
N GLY A 223 18.22 -6.80 -20.83
CA GLY A 223 17.75 -5.42 -20.88
C GLY A 223 16.31 -5.20 -20.40
N ALA A 224 15.63 -6.22 -19.86
CA ALA A 224 14.22 -6.14 -19.52
C ALA A 224 13.96 -5.29 -18.27
N HIS A 225 13.11 -4.27 -18.39
CA HIS A 225 12.82 -3.37 -17.28
C HIS A 225 11.57 -3.80 -16.48
N ILE A 226 11.79 -4.24 -15.24
CA ILE A 226 10.71 -4.51 -14.27
C ILE A 226 10.04 -3.18 -13.90
N SER A 227 8.73 -3.06 -14.06
CA SER A 227 7.94 -1.87 -13.67
C SER A 227 7.10 -2.10 -12.41
N HIS A 228 6.95 -3.36 -12.00
CA HIS A 228 6.23 -3.78 -10.82
C HIS A 228 6.85 -5.05 -10.23
N LEU A 229 6.85 -5.14 -8.90
CA LEU A 229 7.26 -6.34 -8.20
C LEU A 229 6.33 -6.58 -7.01
N GLU A 230 5.89 -7.81 -6.84
CA GLU A 230 5.17 -8.30 -5.68
C GLU A 230 5.87 -9.54 -5.13
N ILE A 231 6.00 -9.61 -3.81
CA ILE A 231 6.51 -10.75 -3.05
C ILE A 231 5.37 -11.29 -2.20
N ARG A 232 5.23 -12.61 -2.15
CA ARG A 232 4.26 -13.35 -1.32
C ARG A 232 5.02 -14.43 -0.57
N THR A 233 4.72 -14.59 0.72
CA THR A 233 5.39 -15.56 1.60
C THR A 233 4.36 -16.33 2.42
N TRP A 234 4.62 -17.62 2.66
CA TRP A 234 3.74 -18.50 3.41
C TRP A 234 4.52 -19.62 4.08
N ARG A 235 3.96 -20.21 5.13
CA ARG A 235 4.48 -21.45 5.70
C ARG A 235 4.22 -22.61 4.74
N PRO A 236 5.22 -23.45 4.44
CA PRO A 236 4.96 -24.73 3.77
C PRO A 236 3.93 -25.54 4.59
N ARG A 237 3.09 -26.30 3.88
CA ARG A 237 2.12 -27.21 4.50
C ARG A 237 2.81 -28.50 4.89
#